data_AF-A0A973T4H6-F1
#
_entry.id   AF-A0A973T4H6-F1
#
_cell.length_a   1.000
_cell.length_b   1.000
_cell.length_c   1.000
_cell.angle_alpha   90.00
_cell.angle_beta   90.00
_cell.angle_gamma   90.00
#
_symmetry.space_group_name_H-M   'P 1'
#
loop_
_entity.id
_entity.type
_entity.pdbx_description
1 polymer ?
#
loop_
_entity_poly.entity_id
_entity_poly.type
_entity_poly.pdbx_seq_one_letter_code
_entity_poly.pdbx_strand_id
1 'polypeptide(L)'
;MTRMGDVLAGNNAVWEFEPDAVVIRYGRGSRGARLLQALGERRIPHTALEAVELGPGRRGQVVLRAVPRAGADPLIEAAAGQLKESADPYRLILPESSATLAEFYRDELRAVIAGPGEVLTRFLVEPPAPPLTFKAYDAKALFDGRTVSFRWFWTGASTAKWKAGDQSFPVEELRGVDWRSPEMLHGYLRLLRRDGGPQPGEPDQDPAAVLFGLGYGLVHESLPFAAAVLAAIRAARVRQQP
;
A
#
# COMPACT_ATOMS: atom_id res chain seq x y z
N MET A 1 24.24 -23.72 -3.87
CA MET A 1 23.19 -24.49 -3.18
C MET A 1 22.55 -23.55 -2.18
N THR A 2 21.52 -22.84 -2.62
CA THR A 2 20.69 -21.97 -1.79
C THR A 2 19.99 -22.85 -0.75
N ARG A 3 20.20 -22.60 0.54
CA ARG A 3 19.40 -23.27 1.57
C ARG A 3 18.11 -22.46 1.70
N MET A 4 17.02 -23.05 1.21
CA MET A 4 15.65 -22.74 1.64
C MET A 4 15.63 -22.40 3.14
N GLY A 5 15.17 -21.19 3.50
CA GLY A 5 15.09 -20.72 4.89
C GLY A 5 16.20 -19.76 5.33
N ASP A 6 16.99 -19.24 4.39
CA ASP A 6 18.01 -18.22 4.67
C ASP A 6 17.36 -16.88 5.06
N VAL A 7 17.94 -16.22 6.06
CA VAL A 7 17.41 -15.00 6.68
C VAL A 7 18.44 -13.88 6.61
N LEU A 8 18.01 -12.72 6.13
CA LEU A 8 18.79 -11.48 6.13
C LEU A 8 18.15 -10.45 7.06
N ALA A 9 18.76 -10.25 8.23
CA ALA A 9 18.28 -9.31 9.24
C ALA A 9 18.85 -7.91 9.00
N GLY A 10 17.97 -6.93 8.79
CA GLY A 10 18.30 -5.52 8.69
C GLY A 10 17.82 -4.71 9.89
N ASN A 11 18.14 -3.43 9.87
CA ASN A 11 17.81 -2.47 10.92
C ASN A 11 16.31 -2.16 11.00
N ASN A 12 15.58 -2.33 9.91
CA ASN A 12 14.15 -1.99 9.80
C ASN A 12 13.24 -3.20 9.55
N ALA A 13 13.78 -4.30 9.03
CA ALA A 13 13.02 -5.49 8.68
C ALA A 13 13.95 -6.73 8.66
N VAL A 14 13.34 -7.90 8.58
CA VAL A 14 13.99 -9.17 8.32
C VAL A 14 13.41 -9.72 7.03
N TRP A 15 14.26 -10.15 6.10
CA TRP A 15 13.86 -10.85 4.88
C TRP A 15 14.17 -12.33 5.03
N GLU A 16 13.18 -13.17 4.77
CA GLU A 16 13.34 -14.61 4.62
C GLU A 16 13.15 -14.97 3.15
N PHE A 17 14.10 -15.73 2.61
CA PHE A 17 14.11 -16.14 1.21
C PHE A 17 13.52 -17.55 1.10
N GLU A 18 12.29 -17.60 0.60
CA GLU A 18 11.56 -18.84 0.33
C GLU A 18 11.70 -19.24 -1.15
N PRO A 19 11.34 -20.49 -1.54
CA PRO A 19 11.47 -20.96 -2.93
C PRO A 19 10.77 -20.08 -3.98
N ASP A 20 9.62 -19.52 -3.63
CA ASP A 20 8.71 -18.81 -4.53
C ASP A 20 8.46 -17.35 -4.11
N ALA A 21 9.01 -16.92 -2.98
CA ALA A 21 8.72 -15.61 -2.40
C ALA A 21 9.85 -15.08 -1.49
N VAL A 22 9.82 -13.77 -1.26
CA VAL A 22 10.50 -13.12 -0.14
C VAL A 22 9.46 -12.80 0.93
N VAL A 23 9.66 -13.28 2.16
CA VAL A 23 8.84 -12.87 3.31
C VAL A 23 9.54 -11.75 4.06
N ILE A 24 8.89 -10.59 4.11
CA ILE A 24 9.38 -9.38 4.76
C ILE A 24 8.66 -9.22 6.10
N ARG A 25 9.40 -9.29 7.20
CA ARG A 25 8.89 -9.02 8.55
C ARG A 25 9.42 -7.69 9.06
N TYR A 26 8.53 -6.75 9.37
CA TYR A 26 8.93 -5.41 9.80
C TYR A 26 9.23 -5.38 11.30
N GLY A 27 10.38 -4.80 11.66
CA GLY A 27 10.82 -4.71 13.04
C GLY A 27 9.97 -3.72 13.85
N ARG A 28 9.73 -4.04 15.14
CA ARG A 28 8.93 -3.19 16.05
C ARG A 28 9.67 -1.93 16.56
N GLY A 29 10.94 -1.72 16.20
CA GLY A 29 11.83 -0.78 16.87
C GLY A 29 12.06 0.59 16.22
N SER A 30 11.70 0.80 14.94
CA SER A 30 12.02 2.04 14.24
C SER A 30 10.95 3.12 14.43
N ARG A 31 11.27 4.18 15.18
CA ARG A 31 10.45 5.41 15.23
C ARG A 31 10.30 5.96 13.80
N GLY A 32 9.06 6.25 13.40
CA GLY A 32 8.75 6.78 12.06
C GLY A 32 8.31 5.73 11.03
N ALA A 33 8.33 4.43 11.37
CA ALA A 33 7.92 3.34 10.48
C ALA A 33 6.51 2.80 10.78
N ARG A 34 5.57 3.65 11.23
CA ARG A 34 4.22 3.20 11.64
C ARG A 34 3.48 2.43 10.54
N LEU A 35 3.69 2.78 9.27
CA LEU A 35 3.13 2.03 8.15
C LEU A 35 3.68 0.60 8.12
N LEU A 36 5.01 0.45 8.19
CA LEU A 36 5.66 -0.87 8.20
C LEU A 36 5.21 -1.70 9.40
N GLN A 37 5.06 -1.09 10.58
CA GLN A 37 4.51 -1.74 11.76
C GLN A 37 3.06 -2.19 11.58
N ALA A 38 2.22 -1.36 10.94
CA ALA A 38 0.83 -1.70 10.63
C ALA A 38 0.72 -2.83 9.60
N LEU A 39 1.67 -2.92 8.67
CA LEU A 39 1.76 -4.03 7.71
C LEU A 39 2.23 -5.33 8.36
N GLY A 40 3.12 -5.26 9.36
CA GLY A 40 3.58 -6.41 10.15
C GLY A 40 4.47 -7.37 9.37
N GLU A 41 3.87 -8.22 8.56
CA GLU A 41 4.53 -9.21 7.70
C GLU A 41 3.92 -9.18 6.30
N ARG A 42 4.76 -9.36 5.28
CA ARG A 42 4.31 -9.45 3.88
C ARG A 42 5.05 -10.55 3.16
N ARG A 43 4.31 -11.46 2.51
CA ARG A 43 4.84 -12.42 1.54
C ARG A 43 4.82 -11.79 0.16
N ILE A 44 5.97 -11.72 -0.50
CA ILE A 44 6.14 -11.14 -1.83
C ILE A 44 6.54 -12.25 -2.80
N PRO A 45 5.63 -12.77 -3.65
CA PRO A 45 5.99 -13.76 -4.64
C PRO A 45 7.07 -13.24 -5.61
N HIS A 46 8.00 -14.08 -6.04
CA HIS A 46 9.02 -13.69 -7.02
C HIS A 46 8.39 -13.16 -8.32
N THR A 47 7.23 -13.69 -8.71
CA THR A 47 6.46 -13.22 -9.88
C THR A 47 5.89 -11.81 -9.72
N ALA A 48 5.85 -11.27 -8.50
CA ALA A 48 5.42 -9.90 -8.19
C ALA A 48 6.57 -8.90 -8.30
N LEU A 49 7.82 -9.35 -8.40
CA LEU A 49 9.00 -8.52 -8.49
C LEU A 49 9.44 -8.35 -9.95
N GLU A 50 9.99 -7.19 -10.25
CA GLU A 50 10.57 -6.82 -11.54
C GLU A 50 12.10 -6.79 -11.44
N ALA A 51 12.61 -6.31 -10.31
CA ALA A 51 14.04 -6.18 -10.09
C ALA A 51 14.39 -6.24 -8.60
N VAL A 52 15.68 -6.32 -8.35
CA VAL A 52 16.29 -6.11 -7.04
C VAL A 52 17.55 -5.27 -7.21
N GLU A 53 17.63 -4.24 -6.39
CA GLU A 53 18.63 -3.18 -6.44
C GLU A 53 19.41 -3.15 -5.14
N LEU A 54 20.72 -2.91 -5.24
CA LEU A 54 21.57 -2.64 -4.09
C LEU A 54 22.17 -1.26 -4.27
N GLY A 55 22.04 -0.41 -3.26
CA GLY A 55 22.55 0.96 -3.29
C GLY A 55 23.04 1.44 -1.94
N PRO A 56 23.69 2.62 -1.91
CA PRO A 56 24.14 3.23 -0.66
C PRO A 56 22.94 3.65 0.21
N GLY A 57 23.08 3.49 1.52
CA GLY A 57 22.14 4.02 2.51
C GLY A 57 22.66 5.31 3.15
N ARG A 58 22.24 5.57 4.40
CA ARG A 58 22.91 6.58 5.24
C ARG A 58 24.35 6.12 5.54
N ARG A 59 25.18 7.01 6.11
CA ARG A 59 26.55 6.69 6.51
C ARG A 59 26.62 5.36 7.29
N GLY A 60 27.45 4.43 6.81
CA GLY A 60 27.62 3.10 7.41
C GLY A 60 26.50 2.10 7.08
N GLN A 61 25.68 2.37 6.06
CA GLN A 61 24.57 1.51 5.64
C GLN A 61 24.57 1.23 4.14
N VAL A 62 24.05 0.07 3.78
CA VAL A 62 23.66 -0.30 2.42
C VAL A 62 22.17 -0.65 2.41
N VAL A 63 21.53 -0.52 1.26
CA VAL A 63 20.09 -0.78 1.11
C VAL A 63 19.88 -1.78 -0.01
N LEU A 64 19.33 -2.95 0.34
CA LEU A 64 18.78 -3.89 -0.61
C LEU A 64 17.30 -3.54 -0.81
N ARG A 65 16.89 -3.31 -2.06
CA ARG A 65 15.54 -2.90 -2.43
C ARG A 65 14.95 -3.84 -3.47
N ALA A 66 13.80 -4.42 -3.17
CA ALA A 66 13.02 -5.16 -4.15
C ALA A 66 12.11 -4.18 -4.92
N VAL A 67 11.95 -4.39 -6.21
CA VAL A 67 11.14 -3.54 -7.08
C VAL A 67 9.90 -4.34 -7.49
N PRO A 68 8.70 -4.03 -6.98
CA PRO A 68 7.49 -4.70 -7.41
C PRO A 68 7.12 -4.28 -8.83
N ARG A 69 6.59 -5.22 -9.62
CA ARG A 69 6.01 -4.93 -10.94
C ARG A 69 4.82 -4.00 -10.81
N ALA A 70 4.61 -3.16 -11.83
CA ALA A 70 3.39 -2.36 -11.93
C ALA A 70 2.13 -3.25 -11.83
N GLY A 71 1.17 -2.84 -10.99
CA GLY A 71 -0.06 -3.61 -10.75
C GLY A 71 0.07 -4.87 -9.89
N ALA A 72 1.26 -5.23 -9.38
CA ALA A 72 1.44 -6.43 -8.56
C ALA A 72 1.04 -6.25 -7.09
N ASP A 73 1.27 -5.06 -6.54
CA ASP A 73 1.01 -4.75 -5.13
C ASP A 73 -0.03 -3.63 -4.97
N PRO A 74 -1.19 -3.89 -4.35
CA PRO A 74 -2.23 -2.88 -4.18
C PRO A 74 -1.81 -1.70 -3.31
N LEU A 75 -0.88 -1.91 -2.38
CA LEU A 75 -0.36 -0.84 -1.52
C LEU A 75 0.49 0.15 -2.31
N ILE A 76 1.36 -0.35 -3.18
CA ILE A 76 2.21 0.48 -4.04
C ILE A 76 1.39 1.16 -5.13
N GLU A 77 0.44 0.44 -5.72
CA GLU A 77 -0.49 1.00 -6.70
C GLU A 77 -1.31 2.15 -6.09
N ALA A 78 -1.90 1.96 -4.91
CA ALA A 78 -2.68 2.98 -4.22
C ALA A 78 -1.81 4.18 -3.79
N ALA A 79 -0.55 3.95 -3.41
CA ALA A 79 0.38 5.00 -3.04
C ALA A 79 0.79 5.89 -4.23
N ALA A 80 0.79 5.34 -5.45
CA ALA A 80 1.12 6.04 -6.70
C ALA A 80 2.40 6.91 -6.60
N GLY A 81 3.46 6.37 -5.97
CA GLY A 81 4.74 7.06 -5.83
C GLY A 81 4.81 8.15 -4.75
N GLN A 82 3.75 8.36 -3.96
CA GLN A 82 3.70 9.41 -2.93
C GLN A 82 4.31 8.99 -1.59
N LEU A 83 4.75 7.73 -1.45
CA LEU A 83 5.39 7.25 -0.22
C LEU A 83 6.79 7.83 -0.07
N LYS A 84 7.09 8.32 1.13
CA LYS A 84 8.47 8.62 1.53
C LYS A 84 9.30 7.35 1.54
N GLU A 85 10.58 7.51 1.27
CA GLU A 85 11.59 6.46 1.36
C GLU A 85 11.57 5.67 2.67
N SER A 86 11.37 6.34 3.81
CA SER A 86 11.30 5.71 5.14
C SER A 86 10.07 4.83 5.35
N ALA A 87 9.07 4.93 4.47
CA ALA A 87 7.82 4.17 4.50
C ALA A 87 7.75 3.14 3.36
N ASP A 88 8.79 3.03 2.52
CA ASP A 88 8.84 2.03 1.44
C ASP A 88 8.96 0.61 2.06
N PRO A 89 7.96 -0.27 1.85
CA PRO A 89 7.92 -1.61 2.42
C PRO A 89 8.89 -2.60 1.78
N TYR A 90 9.54 -2.23 0.67
CA TYR A 90 10.46 -3.10 -0.08
C TYR A 90 11.94 -2.80 0.17
N ARG A 91 12.25 -2.02 1.21
CA ARG A 91 13.63 -1.68 1.56
C ARG A 91 14.10 -2.44 2.78
N LEU A 92 15.27 -3.07 2.65
CA LEU A 92 16.02 -3.63 3.75
C LEU A 92 17.28 -2.80 3.99
N ILE A 93 17.33 -2.13 5.14
CA ILE A 93 18.45 -1.30 5.56
C ILE A 93 19.43 -2.19 6.32
N LEU A 94 20.64 -2.32 5.83
CA LEU A 94 21.68 -3.19 6.38
C LEU A 94 22.88 -2.35 6.83
N PRO A 95 23.66 -2.82 7.83
CA PRO A 95 24.97 -2.23 8.09
C PRO A 95 25.89 -2.46 6.89
N GLU A 96 26.82 -1.54 6.65
CA GLU A 96 27.79 -1.64 5.55
C GLU A 96 28.65 -2.92 5.60
N SER A 97 28.90 -3.46 6.80
CA SER A 97 29.57 -4.75 6.98
C SER A 97 28.82 -5.94 6.38
N SER A 98 27.52 -5.80 6.07
CA SER A 98 26.70 -6.81 5.40
C SER A 98 26.65 -6.63 3.86
N ALA A 99 27.45 -5.72 3.27
CA ALA A 99 27.40 -5.42 1.84
C ALA A 99 27.61 -6.65 0.95
N THR A 100 28.64 -7.45 1.20
CA THR A 100 28.92 -8.68 0.42
C THR A 100 27.76 -9.68 0.51
N LEU A 101 27.12 -9.79 1.68
CA LEU A 101 25.96 -10.67 1.86
C LEU A 101 24.72 -10.11 1.13
N ALA A 102 24.54 -8.79 1.13
CA ALA A 102 23.46 -8.13 0.39
C ALA A 102 23.63 -8.29 -1.14
N GLU A 103 24.88 -8.23 -1.64
CA GLU A 103 25.21 -8.51 -3.04
C GLU A 103 24.85 -9.95 -3.43
N PHE A 104 25.21 -10.91 -2.58
CA PHE A 104 24.86 -12.31 -2.78
C PHE A 104 23.34 -12.51 -2.91
N TYR A 105 22.54 -12.00 -1.96
CA TYR A 105 21.08 -12.15 -2.02
C TYR A 105 20.42 -11.36 -3.15
N ARG A 106 20.99 -10.21 -3.55
CA ARG A 106 20.55 -9.50 -4.76
C ARG A 106 20.69 -10.41 -5.97
N ASP A 107 21.83 -11.09 -6.12
CA ASP A 107 22.10 -11.91 -7.30
C ASP A 107 21.26 -13.20 -7.30
N GLU A 108 21.07 -13.83 -6.14
CA GLU A 108 20.15 -14.97 -5.98
C GLU A 108 18.71 -14.58 -6.34
N LEU A 109 18.21 -13.44 -5.84
CA LEU A 109 16.87 -12.97 -6.20
C LEU A 109 16.74 -12.64 -7.69
N ARG A 110 17.75 -11.97 -8.25
CA ARG A 110 17.77 -11.65 -9.68
C ARG A 110 17.70 -12.90 -10.56
N ALA A 111 18.26 -14.02 -10.11
CA ALA A 111 18.22 -15.28 -10.85
C ALA A 111 16.83 -15.94 -10.87
N VAL A 112 15.95 -15.66 -9.89
CA VAL A 112 14.63 -16.29 -9.76
C VAL A 112 13.45 -15.37 -10.08
N ILE A 113 13.67 -14.06 -10.14
CA ILE A 113 12.63 -13.11 -10.56
C ILE A 113 12.39 -13.29 -12.06
N ALA A 114 11.12 -13.44 -12.44
CA ALA A 114 10.74 -13.53 -13.83
C ALA A 114 11.11 -12.22 -14.56
N GLY A 115 11.64 -12.34 -15.78
CA GLY A 115 11.80 -11.19 -16.70
C GLY A 115 10.45 -10.51 -17.01
N PRO A 116 10.39 -9.53 -17.92
CA PRO A 116 9.17 -8.78 -18.19
C PRO A 116 8.00 -9.73 -18.52
N GLY A 117 7.09 -9.88 -17.54
CA GLY A 117 5.95 -10.77 -17.64
C GLY A 117 4.73 -10.09 -18.28
N GLU A 118 3.67 -10.88 -18.48
CA GLU A 118 2.38 -10.39 -18.98
C GLU A 118 1.77 -9.27 -18.14
N VAL A 119 0.89 -8.47 -18.74
CA VAL A 119 0.12 -7.45 -18.02
C VAL A 119 -0.71 -8.13 -16.93
N LEU A 120 -0.57 -7.66 -15.68
CA LEU A 120 -1.25 -8.27 -14.54
C LEU A 120 -2.73 -7.87 -14.50
N THR A 121 -3.60 -8.87 -14.52
CA THR A 121 -5.05 -8.69 -14.38
C THR A 121 -5.51 -8.71 -12.91
N ARG A 122 -4.66 -9.20 -12.00
CA ARG A 122 -4.88 -9.25 -10.55
C ARG A 122 -3.62 -8.83 -9.80
N PHE A 123 -3.80 -8.40 -8.56
CA PHE A 123 -2.68 -8.23 -7.65
C PHE A 123 -2.09 -9.60 -7.27
N LEU A 124 -0.78 -9.63 -7.10
CA LEU A 124 -0.02 -10.83 -6.71
C LEU A 124 0.39 -10.79 -5.23
N VAL A 125 0.46 -9.60 -4.64
CA VAL A 125 0.72 -9.40 -3.22
C VAL A 125 -0.60 -9.24 -2.48
N GLU A 126 -0.73 -9.96 -1.35
CA GLU A 126 -1.93 -9.93 -0.53
C GLU A 126 -2.20 -8.50 0.00
N PRO A 127 -3.43 -7.98 -0.14
CA PRO A 127 -3.81 -6.70 0.46
C PRO A 127 -3.95 -6.78 1.98
N PRO A 128 -3.94 -5.64 2.69
CA PRO A 128 -4.39 -5.59 4.08
C PRO A 128 -5.83 -6.11 4.23
N ALA A 129 -6.04 -6.99 5.21
CA ALA A 129 -7.32 -7.67 5.38
C ALA A 129 -8.39 -6.75 6.03
N PRO A 130 -9.62 -6.71 5.50
CA PRO A 130 -10.77 -6.08 6.17
C PRO A 130 -11.20 -6.86 7.42
N PRO A 131 -11.95 -6.24 8.35
CA PRO A 131 -12.45 -4.86 8.29
C PRO A 131 -11.37 -3.83 8.61
N LEU A 132 -11.38 -2.72 7.86
CA LEU A 132 -10.47 -1.59 8.07
C LEU A 132 -11.26 -0.32 8.37
N THR A 133 -10.71 0.52 9.25
CA THR A 133 -11.30 1.81 9.57
C THR A 133 -10.21 2.81 9.89
N PHE A 134 -10.46 4.08 9.55
CA PHE A 134 -9.64 5.19 10.01
C PHE A 134 -10.50 6.42 10.22
N LYS A 135 -9.99 7.37 11.02
CA LYS A 135 -10.61 8.69 11.17
C LYS A 135 -9.98 9.67 10.20
N ALA A 136 -10.78 10.17 9.28
CA ALA A 136 -10.48 11.35 8.48
C ALA A 136 -10.79 12.62 9.30
N TYR A 137 -10.48 13.79 8.74
CA TYR A 137 -10.82 15.06 9.38
C TYR A 137 -12.33 15.28 9.43
N ASP A 138 -13.04 14.92 8.37
CA ASP A 138 -14.46 15.18 8.15
C ASP A 138 -15.35 13.95 8.35
N ALA A 139 -14.78 12.75 8.48
CA ALA A 139 -15.53 11.50 8.54
C ALA A 139 -14.81 10.37 9.27
N LYS A 140 -15.58 9.36 9.67
CA LYS A 140 -15.05 8.00 9.87
C LYS A 140 -15.24 7.20 8.59
N ALA A 141 -14.16 6.60 8.09
CA ALA A 141 -14.21 5.66 6.98
C ALA A 141 -14.20 4.21 7.49
N LEU A 142 -14.98 3.35 6.85
CA LEU A 142 -15.07 1.91 7.11
C LEU A 142 -15.03 1.15 5.79
N PHE A 143 -14.31 0.03 5.76
CA PHE A 143 -14.35 -0.93 4.68
C PHE A 143 -14.48 -2.34 5.26
N ASP A 144 -15.53 -3.07 4.86
CA ASP A 144 -15.84 -4.41 5.36
C ASP A 144 -15.40 -5.54 4.41
N GLY A 145 -14.71 -5.21 3.32
CA GLY A 145 -14.33 -6.14 2.26
C GLY A 145 -15.24 -6.11 1.03
N ARG A 146 -16.42 -5.51 1.13
CA ARG A 146 -17.40 -5.40 0.04
C ARG A 146 -17.91 -3.97 -0.17
N THR A 147 -17.96 -3.17 0.88
CA THR A 147 -18.58 -1.86 0.89
C THR A 147 -17.70 -0.88 1.64
N VAL A 148 -17.47 0.29 1.04
CA VAL A 148 -16.87 1.44 1.72
C VAL A 148 -17.98 2.33 2.26
N SER A 149 -17.87 2.76 3.52
CA SER A 149 -18.84 3.68 4.11
C SER A 149 -18.17 4.88 4.76
N PHE A 150 -18.78 6.05 4.60
CA PHE A 150 -18.36 7.30 5.24
C PHE A 150 -19.46 7.78 6.18
N ARG A 151 -19.06 8.03 7.43
CA ARG A 151 -19.92 8.61 8.46
C ARG A 151 -19.42 9.98 8.84
N TRP A 152 -20.20 11.01 8.55
CA TRP A 152 -19.74 12.39 8.64
C TRP A 152 -19.61 12.87 10.08
N PHE A 153 -18.58 13.67 10.33
CA PHE A 153 -18.42 14.41 11.57
C PHE A 153 -19.04 15.79 11.43
N TRP A 154 -19.95 16.13 12.35
CA TRP A 154 -20.68 17.39 12.35
C TRP A 154 -19.77 18.64 12.37
N THR A 155 -18.55 18.56 12.92
CA THR A 155 -17.59 19.67 12.98
C THR A 155 -16.64 19.78 11.79
N GLY A 156 -16.57 18.75 10.94
CA GLY A 156 -15.56 18.67 9.88
C GLY A 156 -16.13 18.56 8.47
N ALA A 157 -17.32 17.97 8.32
CA ALA A 157 -17.94 17.80 7.02
C ALA A 157 -18.53 19.11 6.50
N SER A 158 -18.33 19.38 5.20
CA SER A 158 -18.97 20.48 4.50
C SER A 158 -20.50 20.32 4.49
N THR A 159 -21.21 21.44 4.29
CA THR A 159 -22.68 21.43 4.13
C THR A 159 -23.14 20.49 3.01
N ALA A 160 -22.36 20.35 1.93
CA ALA A 160 -22.66 19.44 0.83
C ALA A 160 -22.64 17.98 1.30
N LYS A 161 -21.57 17.56 1.99
CA LYS A 161 -21.44 16.21 2.55
C LYS A 161 -22.52 15.92 3.60
N TRP A 162 -22.78 16.89 4.48
CA TRP A 162 -23.81 16.74 5.52
C TRP A 162 -25.20 16.53 4.92
N LYS A 163 -25.55 17.31 3.88
CA LYS A 163 -26.83 17.16 3.15
C LYS A 163 -26.93 15.82 2.42
N ALA A 164 -25.82 15.25 1.95
CA ALA A 164 -25.80 13.95 1.30
C ALA A 164 -26.07 12.79 2.28
N GLY A 165 -25.88 13.00 3.58
CA GLY A 165 -26.00 11.98 4.62
C GLY A 165 -24.85 10.96 4.56
N ASP A 166 -24.82 10.01 5.51
CA ASP A 166 -23.83 8.94 5.53
C ASP A 166 -23.82 8.19 4.18
N GLN A 167 -22.64 7.94 3.64
CA GLN A 167 -22.47 7.35 2.30
C GLN A 167 -22.08 5.88 2.39
N SER A 168 -22.47 5.11 1.37
CA SER A 168 -22.15 3.69 1.22
C SER A 168 -21.89 3.37 -0.25
N PHE A 169 -20.77 2.69 -0.54
CA PHE A 169 -20.29 2.41 -1.88
C PHE A 169 -19.88 0.94 -2.01
N PRO A 170 -20.69 0.10 -2.68
CA PRO A 170 -20.28 -1.25 -3.06
C PRO A 170 -19.05 -1.22 -3.99
N VAL A 171 -18.09 -2.13 -3.79
CA VAL A 171 -16.86 -2.17 -4.63
C VAL A 171 -17.16 -2.45 -6.11
N GLU A 172 -18.30 -3.07 -6.40
CA GLU A 172 -18.79 -3.32 -7.75
C GLU A 172 -19.14 -2.02 -8.49
N GLU A 173 -19.50 -0.95 -7.79
CA GLU A 173 -19.81 0.37 -8.35
C GLU A 173 -18.58 1.27 -8.48
N LEU A 174 -17.43 0.82 -7.97
CA LEU A 174 -16.19 1.57 -7.95
C LEU A 174 -15.26 1.13 -9.10
N ARG A 175 -14.51 2.09 -9.61
CA ARG A 175 -13.48 1.89 -10.63
C ARG A 175 -12.05 2.02 -10.12
N GLY A 176 -11.87 2.59 -8.94
CA GLY A 176 -10.57 2.77 -8.31
C GLY A 176 -10.65 3.65 -7.07
N VAL A 177 -9.49 3.97 -6.52
CA VAL A 177 -9.32 4.87 -5.39
C VAL A 177 -8.21 5.86 -5.76
N ASP A 178 -8.43 7.12 -5.43
CA ASP A 178 -7.42 8.15 -5.50
C ASP A 178 -7.03 8.53 -4.06
N TRP A 179 -5.81 8.17 -3.67
CA TRP A 179 -5.26 8.46 -2.36
C TRP A 179 -4.19 9.53 -2.52
N ARG A 180 -4.35 10.64 -1.80
CA ARG A 180 -3.38 11.71 -1.73
C ARG A 180 -2.83 11.79 -0.31
N SER A 181 -1.51 11.64 -0.18
CA SER A 181 -0.86 11.51 1.11
C SER A 181 -1.28 12.61 2.10
N PRO A 182 -1.59 12.27 3.38
CA PRO A 182 -1.87 13.25 4.43
C PRO A 182 -0.67 14.15 4.75
N GLU A 183 0.52 13.81 4.25
CA GLU A 183 1.73 14.61 4.41
C GLU A 183 1.89 15.65 3.29
N MET A 184 1.03 15.64 2.28
CA MET A 184 0.94 16.66 1.23
C MET A 184 -0.15 17.68 1.56
N LEU A 185 -0.06 18.86 0.94
CA LEU A 185 -1.15 19.84 1.01
C LEU A 185 -2.43 19.23 0.42
N HIS A 186 -3.51 19.39 1.18
CA HIS A 186 -4.85 18.89 0.85
C HIS A 186 -4.91 17.37 0.63
N GLY A 187 -4.33 16.58 1.55
CA GLY A 187 -4.46 15.12 1.52
C GLY A 187 -5.92 14.64 1.61
N TYR A 188 -6.25 13.55 0.94
CA TYR A 188 -7.59 12.97 0.92
C TYR A 188 -7.57 11.49 0.50
N LEU A 189 -8.69 10.81 0.70
CA LEU A 189 -9.04 9.59 -0.02
C LEU A 189 -10.35 9.82 -0.77
N ARG A 190 -10.34 9.56 -2.08
CA ARG A 190 -11.50 9.69 -2.96
C ARG A 190 -11.79 8.36 -3.65
N LEU A 191 -13.05 7.94 -3.59
CA LEU A 191 -13.53 6.77 -4.31
C LEU A 191 -13.92 7.17 -5.74
N LEU A 192 -13.38 6.47 -6.72
CA LEU A 192 -13.70 6.72 -8.12
C LEU A 192 -14.87 5.82 -8.51
N ARG A 193 -16.02 6.40 -8.84
CA ARG A 193 -17.23 5.66 -9.27
C ARG A 193 -17.13 5.21 -10.74
N ARG A 194 -17.76 4.08 -11.09
CA ARG A 194 -17.79 3.55 -12.47
C ARG A 194 -18.63 4.40 -13.40
N ASP A 195 -19.83 4.78 -12.96
CA ASP A 195 -20.86 5.36 -13.84
C ASP A 195 -20.60 6.83 -14.20
N GLY A 196 -19.38 7.34 -13.96
CA GLY A 196 -19.03 8.71 -14.31
C GLY A 196 -20.00 9.73 -13.73
N GLY A 197 -20.40 9.54 -12.46
CA GLY A 197 -21.20 10.52 -11.71
C GLY A 197 -20.61 11.94 -11.83
N PRO A 198 -21.31 12.98 -11.32
CA PRO A 198 -20.93 14.38 -11.52
C PRO A 198 -19.42 14.56 -11.40
N GLN A 199 -18.82 15.26 -12.37
CA GLN A 199 -17.36 15.41 -12.42
C GLN A 199 -16.86 15.83 -11.03
N PRO A 200 -15.95 15.06 -10.41
CA PRO A 200 -15.61 15.28 -9.02
C PRO A 200 -15.00 16.68 -8.88
N GLY A 201 -15.69 17.55 -8.14
CA GLY A 201 -15.23 18.90 -7.81
C GLY A 201 -14.13 18.87 -6.75
N GLU A 202 -14.05 19.92 -5.93
CA GLU A 202 -13.17 19.95 -4.76
C GLU A 202 -13.44 18.76 -3.83
N PRO A 203 -12.42 18.04 -3.32
CA PRO A 203 -12.60 16.90 -2.40
C PRO A 203 -13.42 17.22 -1.14
N ASP A 204 -13.44 18.47 -0.70
CA ASP A 204 -14.24 18.94 0.43
C ASP A 204 -15.76 18.93 0.15
N GLN A 205 -16.16 19.04 -1.11
CA GLN A 205 -17.56 19.10 -1.53
C GLN A 205 -18.08 17.78 -2.11
N ASP A 206 -17.20 16.79 -2.26
CA ASP A 206 -17.48 15.49 -2.88
C ASP A 206 -17.85 14.43 -1.83
N PRO A 207 -19.09 13.91 -1.78
CA PRO A 207 -19.49 12.86 -0.84
C PRO A 207 -18.73 11.54 -1.01
N ALA A 208 -18.07 11.31 -2.15
CA ALA A 208 -17.21 10.16 -2.39
C ALA A 208 -15.75 10.38 -1.92
N ALA A 209 -15.46 11.49 -1.24
CA ALA A 209 -14.14 11.79 -0.70
C ALA A 209 -14.17 12.09 0.80
N VAL A 210 -13.08 11.76 1.48
CA VAL A 210 -12.80 12.15 2.87
C VAL A 210 -11.49 12.91 2.93
N LEU A 211 -11.45 13.96 3.76
CA LEU A 211 -10.29 14.83 3.87
C LEU A 211 -9.33 14.39 4.96
N PHE A 212 -8.04 14.53 4.71
CA PHE A 212 -7.02 14.35 5.73
C PHE A 212 -6.70 15.70 6.39
N GLY A 213 -6.11 15.64 7.58
CA GLY A 213 -5.78 16.83 8.36
C GLY A 213 -4.75 16.50 9.43
N LEU A 214 -4.36 17.50 10.22
CA LEU A 214 -3.36 17.31 11.28
C LEU A 214 -3.83 16.23 12.26
N GLY A 215 -3.17 15.08 12.26
CA GLY A 215 -3.52 13.93 13.10
C GLY A 215 -4.62 13.00 12.56
N TYR A 216 -5.17 13.27 11.37
CA TYR A 216 -6.25 12.50 10.76
C TYR A 216 -5.84 11.91 9.41
N GLY A 217 -6.38 10.75 9.05
CA GLY A 217 -6.09 10.09 7.79
C GLY A 217 -4.65 9.62 7.67
N LEU A 218 -4.02 9.25 8.80
CA LEU A 218 -2.59 8.94 8.89
C LEU A 218 -2.19 7.85 7.89
N VAL A 219 -0.99 7.97 7.30
CA VAL A 219 -0.51 7.06 6.24
C VAL A 219 -0.66 5.58 6.62
N HIS A 220 -0.36 5.23 7.87
CA HIS A 220 -0.42 3.84 8.37
C HIS A 220 -1.84 3.30 8.57
N GLU A 221 -2.87 4.11 8.39
CA GLU A 221 -4.28 3.71 8.46
C GLU A 221 -4.95 3.88 7.09
N SER A 222 -4.79 5.06 6.46
CA SER A 222 -5.49 5.42 5.23
C SER A 222 -4.94 4.74 3.98
N LEU A 223 -3.62 4.49 3.90
CA LEU A 223 -3.04 3.80 2.75
C LEU A 223 -3.36 2.29 2.75
N PRO A 224 -3.23 1.54 3.87
CA PRO A 224 -3.70 0.16 3.92
C PRO A 224 -5.19 0.03 3.57
N PHE A 225 -6.01 0.99 4.02
CA PHE A 225 -7.42 1.08 3.65
C PHE A 225 -7.60 1.24 2.14
N ALA A 226 -6.92 2.21 1.52
CA ALA A 226 -7.00 2.44 0.07
C ALA A 226 -6.57 1.19 -0.73
N ALA A 227 -5.50 0.53 -0.29
CA ALA A 227 -4.98 -0.69 -0.90
C ALA A 227 -6.00 -1.84 -0.86
N ALA A 228 -6.63 -2.07 0.29
CA ALA A 228 -7.65 -3.11 0.46
C ALA A 228 -8.88 -2.86 -0.43
N VAL A 229 -9.36 -1.61 -0.50
CA VAL A 229 -10.47 -1.22 -1.37
C VAL A 229 -10.09 -1.43 -2.85
N LEU A 230 -8.90 -0.98 -3.26
CA LEU A 230 -8.43 -1.14 -4.63
C LEU A 230 -8.31 -2.61 -5.04
N ALA A 231 -7.80 -3.46 -4.15
CA ALA A 231 -7.72 -4.91 -4.36
C ALA A 231 -9.11 -5.53 -4.53
N ALA A 232 -10.07 -5.17 -3.67
CA ALA A 232 -11.43 -5.67 -3.76
C ALA A 232 -12.15 -5.24 -5.05
N ILE A 233 -11.93 -3.99 -5.51
CA ILE A 233 -12.44 -3.50 -6.80
C ILE A 233 -11.91 -4.36 -7.95
N ARG A 234 -10.60 -4.63 -7.97
CA ARG A 234 -9.97 -5.44 -9.04
C ARG A 234 -10.47 -6.88 -9.01
N ALA A 235 -10.58 -7.49 -7.82
CA ALA A 235 -11.13 -8.83 -7.66
C ALA A 235 -12.62 -8.93 -8.08
N ALA A 236 -13.43 -7.90 -7.80
CA ALA A 236 -14.81 -7.84 -8.25
C ALA A 236 -14.93 -7.78 -9.78
N ARG A 237 -14.01 -7.10 -10.47
CA ARG A 237 -13.99 -7.04 -11.95
C ARG A 237 -13.66 -8.38 -12.59
N VAL A 238 -12.67 -9.10 -12.07
CA VAL A 238 -12.30 -10.42 -12.59
C VAL A 238 -13.49 -11.39 -12.52
N ARG A 239 -14.26 -11.35 -11.44
CA ARG A 239 -15.49 -12.15 -11.30
C ARG A 239 -16.63 -11.76 -12.26
N GLN A 240 -16.59 -10.55 -12.82
CA GLN A 240 -17.60 -10.03 -13.74
C GLN A 240 -17.21 -10.22 -15.22
N GLN A 241 -15.99 -10.68 -15.51
CA GLN A 241 -15.59 -11.06 -16.87
C GLN A 241 -16.14 -12.47 -17.18
N PRO A 242 -16.86 -12.65 -18.31
CA PRO A 242 -17.48 -13.92 -18.69
C PRO A 242 -16.47 -15.02 -19.03
#